data_AF-A0A7X8J0K9-F1
#
_entry.id   AF-A0A7X8J0K9-F1
#
_cell.length_a   1.000
_cell.length_b   1.000
_cell.length_c   1.000
_cell.angle_alpha   90.00
_cell.angle_beta   90.00
_cell.angle_gamma   90.00
#
_symmetry.space_group_name_H-M   'P 1'
#
loop_
_entity.id
_entity.type
_entity.pdbx_description
1 polymer ?
#
loop_
_entity_poly.entity_id
_entity_poly.type
_entity_poly.pdbx_seq_one_letter_code
_entity_poly.pdbx_strand_id
1 'polypeptide(L)'
;MFKKEYINVPNILSVSRIVLLPVLFVLISFKMYFSFTVAYAILGMTDMFDGMIARRFNLKTEIGKYLDSIADMVFFLSSAYFIHVLYTEYLHPNMTLFFVFIGVMLLSFIVSYIRCNKIILMHSFLAKLCAVLVYFLVLSSYFLNTTLLITLIISLYIVTFFEAILMFVFYGDIDPDTMSIFSLMKMDRKQ
;
A
#
# COMPACT_ATOMS: atom_id res chain seq x y z
N MET A 1 7.72 -13.28 -28.75
CA MET A 1 6.87 -14.40 -28.29
C MET A 1 6.97 -14.45 -26.77
N PHE A 2 6.06 -13.80 -26.04
CA PHE A 2 6.11 -13.75 -24.57
C PHE A 2 5.89 -15.17 -24.03
N LYS A 3 6.90 -15.70 -23.33
CA LYS A 3 6.88 -17.05 -22.76
C LYS A 3 5.69 -17.19 -21.81
N LYS A 4 4.94 -18.28 -21.92
CA LYS A 4 3.71 -18.59 -21.15
C LYS A 4 3.94 -18.64 -19.62
N GLU A 5 5.20 -18.57 -19.18
CA GLU A 5 5.64 -18.45 -17.79
C GLU A 5 5.41 -17.06 -17.17
N TYR A 6 5.22 -16.00 -17.98
CA TYR A 6 5.06 -14.62 -17.49
C TYR A 6 3.60 -14.17 -17.33
N ILE A 7 2.67 -14.83 -17.99
CA ILE A 7 1.25 -14.47 -18.02
C ILE A 7 0.50 -15.40 -17.07
N ASN A 8 0.64 -15.10 -15.78
CA ASN A 8 -0.03 -15.82 -14.70
C ASN A 8 -1.16 -14.94 -14.15
N VAL A 9 -2.20 -15.57 -13.58
CA VAL A 9 -3.34 -14.86 -13.00
C VAL A 9 -2.93 -13.70 -12.07
N PRO A 10 -1.94 -13.86 -11.15
CA PRO A 10 -1.50 -12.76 -10.30
C PRO A 10 -0.93 -11.57 -11.08
N ASN A 11 -0.07 -11.82 -12.06
CA ASN A 11 0.55 -10.76 -12.85
C ASN A 11 -0.48 -9.98 -13.69
N ILE A 12 -1.50 -10.66 -14.20
CA ILE A 12 -2.59 -10.01 -14.94
C ILE A 12 -3.37 -9.08 -14.01
N LEU A 13 -3.62 -9.50 -12.77
CA LEU A 13 -4.32 -8.71 -11.76
C LEU A 13 -3.50 -7.46 -11.36
N SER A 14 -2.19 -7.59 -11.07
CA SER A 14 -1.32 -6.44 -10.78
C SER A 14 -1.27 -5.46 -11.97
N VAL A 15 -1.14 -5.95 -13.21
CA VAL A 15 -1.15 -5.10 -14.42
C VAL A 15 -2.51 -4.43 -14.61
N SER A 16 -3.61 -5.16 -14.38
CA SER A 16 -4.96 -4.60 -14.49
C SER A 16 -5.14 -3.42 -13.54
N ARG A 17 -4.52 -3.44 -12.35
CA ARG A 17 -4.60 -2.34 -11.39
C ARG A 17 -3.96 -1.08 -11.94
N ILE A 18 -2.77 -1.21 -12.53
CA ILE A 18 -2.08 -0.09 -13.18
C ILE A 18 -2.92 0.49 -14.32
N VAL A 19 -3.53 -0.38 -15.14
CA VAL A 19 -4.36 0.03 -16.29
C VAL A 19 -5.70 0.65 -15.88
N LEU A 20 -6.32 0.15 -14.80
CA LEU A 20 -7.60 0.62 -14.30
C LEU A 20 -7.48 1.82 -13.35
N LEU A 21 -6.29 2.10 -12.82
CA LEU A 21 -6.05 3.24 -11.94
C LEU A 21 -6.42 4.60 -12.58
N PRO A 22 -6.10 4.90 -13.86
CA PRO A 22 -6.60 6.08 -14.57
C PRO A 22 -8.13 6.23 -14.55
N VAL A 23 -8.87 5.12 -14.55
CA VAL A 23 -10.35 5.16 -14.48
C VAL A 23 -10.80 5.78 -13.16
N LEU A 24 -10.11 5.51 -12.05
CA LEU A 24 -10.41 6.13 -10.76
C LEU A 24 -10.20 7.65 -10.80
N PHE A 25 -9.13 8.12 -11.46
CA PHE A 25 -8.88 9.55 -11.67
C PHE A 25 -9.98 10.20 -12.54
N VAL A 26 -10.46 9.53 -13.57
CA VAL A 26 -11.57 10.03 -14.38
C VAL A 26 -12.85 10.13 -13.54
N LEU A 27 -13.20 9.08 -12.80
CA LEU A 27 -14.42 9.04 -11.98
C LEU A 27 -14.44 10.15 -10.91
N ILE A 28 -13.30 10.40 -10.25
CA ILE A 28 -13.19 11.49 -9.27
C ILE A 28 -13.28 12.87 -9.94
N SER A 29 -12.67 13.06 -11.11
CA SER A 29 -12.76 14.33 -11.86
C SER A 29 -14.18 14.67 -12.30
N PHE A 30 -14.98 13.67 -12.67
CA PHE A 30 -16.41 13.84 -12.99
C PHE A 30 -17.32 13.86 -11.75
N LYS A 31 -16.77 13.86 -10.53
CA LYS A 31 -17.51 13.84 -9.25
C LYS A 31 -18.46 12.63 -9.12
N MET A 32 -18.16 11.53 -9.81
CA MET A 32 -18.95 10.29 -9.75
C MET A 32 -18.57 9.46 -8.52
N TYR A 33 -18.81 10.01 -7.33
CA TYR A 33 -18.28 9.45 -6.06
C TYR A 33 -18.75 8.02 -5.77
N PHE A 34 -19.99 7.68 -6.08
CA PHE A 34 -20.49 6.32 -5.87
C PHE A 34 -19.77 5.30 -6.76
N SER A 35 -19.68 5.59 -8.07
CA SER A 35 -18.96 4.75 -9.03
C SER A 35 -17.47 4.65 -8.69
N PHE A 36 -16.86 5.75 -8.24
CA PHE A 36 -15.49 5.76 -7.73
C PHE A 36 -15.33 4.79 -6.56
N THR A 37 -16.18 4.86 -5.53
CA THR A 37 -16.08 4.00 -4.35
C THR A 37 -16.22 2.52 -4.69
N VAL A 38 -17.16 2.18 -5.59
CA VAL A 38 -17.33 0.80 -6.06
C VAL A 38 -16.10 0.33 -6.84
N ALA A 39 -15.60 1.14 -7.77
CA ALA A 39 -14.40 0.79 -8.55
C ALA A 39 -13.16 0.67 -7.66
N TYR A 40 -12.96 1.60 -6.72
CA TYR A 40 -11.86 1.60 -5.75
C TYR A 40 -11.89 0.34 -4.87
N ALA A 41 -13.07 -0.06 -4.38
CA ALA A 41 -13.21 -1.28 -3.61
C ALA A 41 -12.87 -2.53 -4.44
N ILE A 42 -13.33 -2.62 -5.69
CA ILE A 42 -13.04 -3.75 -6.58
C ILE A 42 -11.53 -3.85 -6.89
N LEU A 43 -10.91 -2.73 -7.26
CA LEU A 43 -9.46 -2.67 -7.52
C LEU A 43 -8.66 -3.05 -6.29
N GLY A 44 -9.09 -2.58 -5.11
CA GLY A 44 -8.42 -2.88 -3.86
C GLY A 44 -8.55 -4.35 -3.42
N MET A 45 -9.72 -4.96 -3.61
CA MET A 45 -9.91 -6.38 -3.34
C MET A 45 -9.04 -7.27 -4.24
N THR A 46 -8.79 -6.82 -5.47
CA THR A 46 -7.99 -7.56 -6.45
C THR A 46 -6.56 -7.84 -5.95
N ASP A 47 -5.98 -6.92 -5.17
CA ASP A 47 -4.67 -7.06 -4.50
C ASP A 47 -4.62 -8.15 -3.42
N MET A 48 -5.73 -8.37 -2.73
CA MET A 48 -5.78 -9.45 -1.77
C MET A 48 -5.83 -10.80 -2.50
N PHE A 49 -6.52 -10.85 -3.64
CA PHE A 49 -6.70 -12.07 -4.40
C PHE A 49 -5.45 -12.50 -5.17
N ASP A 50 -4.72 -11.59 -5.82
CA ASP A 50 -3.49 -11.94 -6.55
C ASP A 50 -2.41 -12.50 -5.61
N GLY A 51 -2.20 -11.89 -4.44
CA GLY A 51 -1.27 -12.35 -3.42
C GLY A 51 -1.67 -13.68 -2.78
N MET A 52 -2.97 -13.97 -2.65
CA MET A 52 -3.46 -15.27 -2.19
C MET A 52 -3.26 -16.37 -3.25
N ILE A 53 -3.58 -16.07 -4.51
CA ILE A 53 -3.45 -17.00 -5.63
C ILE A 53 -1.97 -17.32 -5.89
N ALA A 54 -1.10 -16.31 -5.90
CA ALA A 54 0.34 -16.48 -6.09
C ALA A 54 0.95 -17.42 -5.05
N ARG A 55 0.54 -17.28 -3.78
CA ARG A 55 1.01 -18.12 -2.66
C ARG A 55 0.46 -19.54 -2.73
N ARG A 56 -0.81 -19.71 -3.09
CA ARG A 56 -1.46 -21.04 -3.11
C ARG A 56 -1.00 -21.91 -4.27
N PHE A 57 -0.69 -21.29 -5.42
CA PHE A 57 -0.35 -21.99 -6.65
C PHE A 57 1.16 -21.95 -6.99
N ASN A 58 2.01 -21.41 -6.11
CA ASN A 58 3.45 -21.24 -6.35
C ASN A 58 3.77 -20.52 -7.68
N LEU A 59 2.93 -19.57 -8.08
CA LEU A 59 3.06 -18.83 -9.35
C LEU A 59 3.93 -17.56 -9.23
N LYS A 60 4.79 -17.49 -8.21
CA LYS A 60 5.68 -16.33 -7.99
C LYS A 60 6.74 -16.27 -9.09
N THR A 61 6.74 -15.18 -9.86
CA THR A 61 7.76 -14.90 -10.88
C THR A 61 8.52 -13.64 -10.51
N GLU A 62 9.82 -13.56 -10.80
CA GLU A 62 10.65 -12.38 -10.47
C GLU A 62 10.12 -11.09 -11.13
N ILE A 63 9.68 -11.18 -12.39
CA ILE A 63 9.06 -10.05 -13.10
C ILE A 63 7.70 -9.68 -12.48
N GLY A 64 6.91 -10.68 -12.10
CA GLY A 64 5.63 -10.47 -11.42
C GLY A 64 5.80 -9.70 -10.12
N LYS A 65 6.75 -10.10 -9.27
CA LYS A 65 7.06 -9.41 -8.00
C LYS A 65 7.43 -7.94 -8.22
N TYR A 66 8.22 -7.66 -9.25
CA TYR A 66 8.63 -6.29 -9.57
C TYR A 66 7.44 -5.43 -10.04
N LEU A 67 6.61 -5.97 -10.93
CA LEU A 67 5.39 -5.29 -11.39
C LEU A 67 4.40 -5.05 -10.25
N ASP A 68 4.25 -6.03 -9.36
CA ASP A 68 3.40 -5.96 -8.17
C ASP A 68 3.85 -4.83 -7.23
N SER A 69 5.15 -4.77 -6.95
CA SER A 69 5.74 -3.69 -6.13
C SER A 69 5.49 -2.29 -6.72
N ILE A 70 5.56 -2.15 -8.06
CA ILE A 70 5.24 -0.88 -8.73
C ILE A 70 3.74 -0.59 -8.64
N ALA A 71 2.89 -1.58 -8.93
CA ALA A 71 1.44 -1.44 -8.87
C ALA A 71 0.97 -1.00 -7.48
N ASP A 72 1.53 -1.61 -6.43
CA ASP A 72 1.28 -1.28 -5.03
C ASP A 72 1.70 0.15 -4.69
N MET A 73 2.92 0.53 -5.08
CA MET A 73 3.43 1.88 -4.80
C MET A 73 2.55 2.95 -5.48
N VAL A 74 2.20 2.75 -6.75
CA VAL A 74 1.34 3.67 -7.50
C VAL A 74 -0.07 3.72 -6.91
N PHE A 75 -0.63 2.56 -6.55
CA PHE A 75 -1.95 2.49 -5.95
C PHE A 75 -1.97 3.17 -4.58
N PHE A 76 -0.99 2.89 -3.72
CA PHE A 76 -0.86 3.53 -2.40
C PHE A 76 -0.77 5.06 -2.48
N LEU A 77 0.08 5.58 -3.38
CA LEU A 77 0.20 7.03 -3.59
C LEU A 77 -1.09 7.64 -4.14
N SER A 78 -1.77 6.93 -5.04
CA SER A 78 -3.05 7.37 -5.60
C SER A 78 -4.15 7.38 -4.53
N SER A 79 -4.20 6.37 -3.66
CA SER A 79 -5.13 6.32 -2.52
C SER A 79 -4.93 7.51 -1.58
N ALA A 80 -3.69 7.88 -1.26
CA ALA A 80 -3.39 9.06 -0.45
C ALA A 80 -3.91 10.35 -1.13
N TYR A 81 -3.73 10.48 -2.44
CA TYR A 81 -4.28 11.59 -3.22
C TYR A 81 -5.82 11.63 -3.20
N PHE A 82 -6.48 10.48 -3.41
CA PHE A 82 -7.94 10.41 -3.40
C PHE A 82 -8.54 10.79 -2.04
N ILE A 83 -7.91 10.37 -0.93
CA ILE A 83 -8.34 10.78 0.41
C ILE A 83 -8.22 12.30 0.56
N HIS A 84 -7.13 12.90 0.08
CA HIS A 84 -6.95 14.35 0.13
C HIS A 84 -8.04 15.11 -0.64
N VAL A 85 -8.40 14.63 -1.83
CA VAL A 85 -9.41 15.27 -2.70
C VAL A 85 -10.85 15.06 -2.20
N LEU A 86 -11.21 13.87 -1.72
CA LEU A 86 -12.58 13.55 -1.31
C LEU A 86 -12.92 14.03 0.09
N TYR A 87 -11.92 14.05 0.98
CA TYR A 87 -12.13 14.20 2.42
C TYR A 87 -11.32 15.35 3.01
N THR A 88 -11.16 16.43 2.23
CA THR A 88 -10.40 17.62 2.65
C THR A 88 -10.89 18.18 3.98
N GLU A 89 -12.22 18.20 4.21
CA GLU A 89 -12.82 18.70 5.47
C GLU A 89 -12.37 17.89 6.69
N TYR A 90 -12.21 16.58 6.56
CA TYR A 90 -11.78 15.69 7.64
C TYR A 90 -10.25 15.61 7.78
N LEU A 91 -9.52 15.93 6.70
CA LEU A 91 -8.07 15.97 6.68
C LEU A 91 -7.51 17.30 7.24
N HIS A 92 -8.23 18.42 7.05
CA HIS A 92 -7.75 19.76 7.45
C HIS A 92 -7.34 19.87 8.94
N PRO A 93 -8.10 19.29 9.90
CA PRO A 93 -7.68 19.27 11.32
C PRO A 93 -6.39 18.46 11.56
N ASN A 94 -6.07 17.53 10.66
CA ASN A 94 -4.97 16.58 10.77
C ASN A 94 -3.76 16.95 9.89
N MET A 95 -3.71 18.17 9.34
CA MET A 95 -2.67 18.56 8.38
C MET A 95 -1.24 18.39 8.90
N THR A 96 -1.00 18.74 10.17
CA THR A 96 0.31 18.53 10.80
C THR A 96 0.73 17.07 10.78
N LEU A 97 -0.18 16.16 11.15
CA LEU A 97 0.08 14.71 11.11
C LEU A 97 0.27 14.22 9.68
N PHE A 98 -0.49 14.75 8.73
CA PHE A 98 -0.34 14.42 7.31
C PHE A 98 1.05 14.81 6.78
N PHE A 99 1.56 16.00 7.11
CA PHE A 99 2.93 16.41 6.73
C PHE A 99 4.00 15.55 7.39
N VAL A 100 3.83 15.19 8.67
CA VAL A 100 4.73 14.25 9.36
C VAL A 100 4.73 12.89 8.65
N PHE A 101 3.55 12.37 8.31
CA PHE A 101 3.41 11.13 7.56
C PHE A 101 4.14 11.17 6.22
N ILE A 102 3.97 12.24 5.43
CA ILE A 102 4.69 12.41 4.16
C ILE A 102 6.21 12.45 4.40
N GLY A 103 6.67 13.17 5.42
CA GLY A 103 8.09 13.25 5.77
C GLY A 103 8.69 11.89 6.14
N VAL A 104 8.01 11.10 6.98
CA VAL A 104 8.47 9.77 7.40
C VAL A 104 8.41 8.77 6.23
N MET A 105 7.39 8.85 5.38
CA MET A 105 7.29 8.04 4.16
C MET A 105 8.47 8.31 3.22
N LEU A 106 8.78 9.58 2.92
CA LEU A 106 9.90 9.95 2.08
C LEU A 106 11.24 9.51 2.68
N LEU A 107 11.40 9.66 4.00
CA LEU A 107 12.59 9.18 4.71
C LEU A 107 12.74 7.66 4.56
N SER A 108 11.65 6.90 4.68
CA SER A 108 11.64 5.45 4.47
C SER A 108 12.12 5.07 3.07
N PHE A 109 11.66 5.78 2.04
CA PHE A 109 12.12 5.55 0.66
C PHE A 109 13.60 5.92 0.45
N ILE A 110 14.07 7.01 1.05
CA ILE A 110 15.50 7.39 0.99
C ILE A 110 16.37 6.32 1.65
N VAL A 111 15.98 5.87 2.86
CA VAL A 111 16.73 4.82 3.58
C VAL A 111 16.71 3.51 2.80
N SER A 112 15.56 3.11 2.28
CA SER A 112 15.42 1.91 1.43
C SER A 112 16.31 2.00 0.19
N TYR A 113 16.32 3.15 -0.49
CA TYR A 113 17.18 3.37 -1.66
C TYR A 113 18.67 3.30 -1.32
N ILE A 114 19.11 3.94 -0.23
CA ILE A 114 20.53 3.93 0.16
C ILE A 114 20.99 2.52 0.58
N ARG A 115 20.13 1.75 1.27
CA ARG A 115 20.49 0.45 1.85
C ARG A 115 20.32 -0.72 0.88
N CYS A 116 19.25 -0.71 0.08
CA CYS A 116 18.84 -1.83 -0.77
C CYS A 116 18.98 -1.52 -2.27
N ASN A 117 19.35 -0.28 -2.63
CA ASN A 117 19.43 0.21 -4.01
C ASN A 117 18.12 0.05 -4.80
N LYS A 118 17.00 -0.03 -4.08
CA LYS A 118 15.63 -0.24 -4.58
C LYS A 118 14.67 0.52 -3.68
N ILE A 119 13.55 0.97 -4.23
CA ILE A 119 12.47 1.56 -3.45
C ILE A 119 11.51 0.42 -3.11
N ILE A 120 11.44 0.07 -1.84
CA ILE A 120 10.61 -1.05 -1.35
C ILE A 120 9.57 -0.50 -0.37
N LEU A 121 8.29 -0.74 -0.67
CA LEU A 121 7.21 -0.56 0.30
C LEU A 121 7.12 -1.83 1.14
N MET A 122 7.27 -1.72 2.46
CA MET A 122 7.22 -2.88 3.36
C MET A 122 5.77 -3.34 3.59
N HIS A 123 5.47 -4.61 3.29
CA HIS A 123 4.14 -5.21 3.48
C HIS A 123 4.00 -5.87 4.85
N SER A 124 4.41 -5.16 5.90
CA SER A 124 4.30 -5.62 7.28
C SER A 124 2.84 -5.84 7.68
N PHE A 125 2.61 -6.58 8.76
CA PHE A 125 1.26 -6.80 9.27
C PHE A 125 0.50 -5.49 9.54
N LEU A 126 1.20 -4.48 10.08
CA LEU A 126 0.66 -3.14 10.33
C LEU A 126 0.29 -2.42 9.03
N ALA A 127 1.10 -2.52 7.98
CA ALA A 127 0.79 -1.94 6.68
C ALA A 127 -0.50 -2.53 6.09
N LYS A 128 -0.66 -3.85 6.16
CA LYS A 128 -1.86 -4.56 5.71
C LYS A 128 -3.10 -4.15 6.52
N LEU A 129 -2.97 -4.03 7.83
CA LEU A 129 -4.05 -3.54 8.70
C LEU A 129 -4.45 -2.10 8.31
N CYS A 130 -3.48 -1.21 8.10
CA CYS A 130 -3.75 0.17 7.69
C CYS A 130 -4.47 0.23 6.34
N ALA A 131 -4.09 -0.60 5.36
CA ALA A 131 -4.77 -0.69 4.08
C ALA A 131 -6.26 -1.07 4.24
N VAL A 132 -6.55 -2.09 5.06
CA VAL A 132 -7.94 -2.48 5.39
C VAL A 132 -8.71 -1.34 6.06
N LEU A 133 -8.07 -0.62 7.00
CA LEU A 133 -8.68 0.53 7.66
C LEU A 133 -8.97 1.68 6.67
N VAL A 134 -8.14 1.89 5.66
CA VAL A 134 -8.40 2.87 4.60
C VAL A 134 -9.64 2.51 3.78
N TYR A 135 -9.82 1.25 3.40
CA TYR A 135 -11.06 0.82 2.74
C TYR A 135 -12.28 1.03 3.62
N PHE A 136 -12.16 0.71 4.91
CA PHE A 136 -13.23 0.95 5.88
C PHE A 136 -13.52 2.45 6.05
N LEU A 137 -12.51 3.31 6.00
CA LEU A 137 -12.67 4.76 6.03
C LEU A 137 -13.48 5.28 4.85
N VAL A 138 -13.16 4.86 3.63
CA VAL A 138 -13.87 5.32 2.41
C VAL A 138 -15.36 4.96 2.50
N LEU A 139 -15.68 3.75 2.99
CA LEU A 139 -17.07 3.32 3.18
C LEU A 139 -17.78 4.05 4.33
N SER A 140 -17.12 4.17 5.48
CA SER A 140 -17.70 4.81 6.68
C SER A 140 -17.88 6.32 6.52
N SER A 141 -17.11 6.96 5.64
CA SER A 141 -17.19 8.40 5.40
C SER A 141 -18.50 8.85 4.73
N TYR A 142 -19.32 7.93 4.23
CA TYR A 142 -20.68 8.25 3.77
C TYR A 142 -21.68 8.45 4.91
N PHE A 143 -21.39 7.89 6.10
CA PHE A 143 -22.36 7.80 7.19
C PHE A 143 -21.91 8.56 8.45
N LEU A 144 -20.60 8.71 8.67
CA LEU A 144 -20.02 9.21 9.92
C LEU A 144 -18.97 10.29 9.65
N ASN A 145 -18.76 11.15 10.64
CA ASN A 145 -17.59 12.03 10.66
C ASN A 145 -16.33 11.19 10.92
N THR A 146 -15.48 11.07 9.90
CA THR A 146 -14.29 10.20 9.90
C THR A 146 -13.02 10.88 10.38
N THR A 147 -13.09 12.10 10.95
CA THR A 147 -11.91 12.86 11.40
C THR A 147 -11.03 12.06 12.35
N LEU A 148 -11.61 11.41 13.37
CA LEU A 148 -10.86 10.58 14.33
C LEU A 148 -10.26 9.33 13.68
N LEU A 149 -10.98 8.73 12.73
CA LEU A 149 -10.52 7.55 12.01
C LEU A 149 -9.32 7.90 11.11
N ILE A 150 -9.34 9.06 10.45
CA ILE A 150 -8.19 9.60 9.71
C ILE A 150 -6.99 9.79 10.64
N THR A 151 -7.18 10.41 11.81
CA THR A 151 -6.10 10.61 12.79
C THR A 151 -5.47 9.27 13.19
N LEU A 152 -6.30 8.28 13.51
CA LEU A 152 -5.86 6.93 13.87
C LEU A 152 -5.05 6.30 12.72
N ILE A 153 -5.58 6.31 11.50
CA ILE A 153 -4.94 5.71 10.33
C ILE A 153 -3.59 6.39 10.03
N ILE A 154 -3.53 7.71 10.02
CA ILE A 154 -2.27 8.44 9.78
C ILE A 154 -1.24 8.12 10.86
N SER A 155 -1.65 8.08 12.13
CA SER A 155 -0.74 7.72 13.23
C SER A 155 -0.20 6.29 13.11
N LEU A 156 -1.04 5.32 12.74
CA LEU A 156 -0.62 3.95 12.50
C LEU A 156 0.32 3.83 11.30
N TYR A 157 0.09 4.59 10.23
CA TYR A 157 1.01 4.64 9.09
C TYR A 157 2.38 5.23 9.47
N ILE A 158 2.42 6.27 10.29
CA ILE A 158 3.69 6.83 10.80
C ILE A 158 4.47 5.73 11.54
N VAL A 159 3.81 4.99 12.43
CA VAL A 159 4.43 3.86 13.15
C VAL A 159 4.92 2.79 12.17
N THR A 160 4.14 2.49 11.15
CA THR A 160 4.48 1.49 10.13
C THR A 160 5.71 1.89 9.32
N PHE A 161 5.81 3.13 8.86
CA PHE A 161 6.99 3.60 8.13
C PHE A 161 8.21 3.73 9.04
N PHE A 162 8.02 4.08 10.31
CA PHE A 162 9.10 4.06 11.29
C PHE A 162 9.64 2.64 11.52
N GLU A 163 8.75 1.64 11.64
CA GLU A 163 9.13 0.22 11.68
C GLU A 163 9.92 -0.17 10.42
N ALA A 164 9.46 0.25 9.23
CA ALA A 164 10.16 0.00 7.97
C ALA A 164 11.58 0.58 7.96
N ILE A 165 11.76 1.82 8.42
CA ILE A 165 13.08 2.46 8.53
C ILE A 165 14.00 1.64 9.45
N LEU A 166 13.52 1.24 10.62
CA LEU A 166 14.30 0.43 11.56
C LEU A 166 14.71 -0.91 10.92
N MET A 167 13.80 -1.58 10.21
CA MET A 167 14.12 -2.81 9.49
C MET A 167 15.30 -2.61 8.52
N PHE A 168 15.21 -1.63 7.62
CA PHE A 168 16.27 -1.37 6.63
C PHE A 168 17.62 -0.97 7.26
N VAL A 169 17.60 -0.26 8.39
CA VAL A 169 18.83 0.14 9.08
C VAL A 169 19.50 -1.08 9.70
N PHE A 170 18.77 -1.90 10.46
CA PHE A 170 19.33 -3.01 11.24
C PHE A 170 19.64 -4.26 10.41
N TYR A 171 18.78 -4.63 9.46
CA TYR A 171 18.86 -5.91 8.77
C TYR A 171 19.17 -5.79 7.27
N GLY A 172 19.19 -4.57 6.71
CA GLY A 172 19.60 -4.33 5.32
C GLY A 172 18.56 -4.79 4.29
N ASP A 173 18.98 -5.61 3.32
CA ASP A 173 18.11 -6.13 2.27
C ASP A 173 17.23 -7.26 2.83
N ILE A 174 15.95 -6.95 3.00
CA ILE A 174 14.96 -7.81 3.65
C ILE A 174 13.83 -8.03 2.66
N ASP A 175 13.30 -9.25 2.64
CA ASP A 175 12.12 -9.55 1.84
C ASP A 175 10.95 -8.60 2.22
N PRO A 176 10.30 -7.93 1.24
CA PRO A 176 9.17 -7.02 1.48
C PRO A 176 7.99 -7.68 2.22
N ASP A 177 7.89 -9.01 2.10
CA ASP A 177 6.88 -9.88 2.74
C ASP A 177 7.14 -10.13 4.25
N THR A 178 8.18 -9.54 4.83
CA THR A 178 8.54 -9.79 6.23
C THR A 178 7.46 -9.27 7.18
N MET A 179 7.01 -10.15 8.08
CA MET A 179 5.82 -9.93 8.90
C MET A 179 5.96 -8.75 9.89
N SER A 180 7.12 -8.61 10.54
CA SER A 180 7.45 -7.52 11.49
C SER A 180 8.91 -7.59 11.93
N ILE A 181 9.41 -6.52 12.57
CA ILE A 181 10.73 -6.51 13.24
C ILE A 181 10.90 -7.66 14.22
N PHE A 182 9.84 -7.99 14.97
CA PHE A 182 9.86 -9.05 15.98
C PHE A 182 10.09 -10.43 15.37
N SER A 183 9.68 -10.64 14.11
CA SER A 183 9.96 -11.86 13.38
C SER A 183 11.45 -11.99 13.06
N LEU A 184 12.09 -10.90 12.64
CA LEU A 184 13.53 -10.86 12.32
C LEU A 184 14.38 -11.05 13.59
N MET A 185 14.05 -10.38 14.69
CA MET A 185 14.75 -10.56 15.98
C MET A 185 14.71 -12.01 16.49
N LYS A 186 13.67 -12.78 16.17
CA LYS A 186 13.57 -14.20 16.52
C LYS A 186 14.40 -15.11 15.62
N MET A 187 14.64 -14.71 14.37
CA MET A 187 15.51 -15.45 13.44
C MET A 187 16.98 -15.24 13.79
N ASP A 188 17.35 -14.01 14.13
CA ASP A 188 18.72 -13.64 14.51
C ASP A 188 19.16 -14.29 15.84
N ARG A 189 18.23 -14.45 16.80
CA ARG A 189 18.49 -15.19 18.05
C ARG A 189 18.58 -16.72 17.90
N LYS A 190 18.30 -17.26 16.70
CA LYS A 190 18.35 -18.71 16.41
C LYS A 190 19.58 -19.11 15.60
N GLN A 191 20.42 -18.16 15.19
CA GLN A 191 21.78 -18.40 14.70
C GLN A 191 22.78 -18.27 15.85
#